data_AF-A0A1G1GY18-F1
#
_entry.id   AF-A0A1G1GY18-F1
#
_cell.length_a   1.000
_cell.length_b   1.000
_cell.length_c   1.000
_cell.angle_alpha   90.00
_cell.angle_beta   90.00
_cell.angle_gamma   90.00
#
_symmetry.space_group_name_H-M   'P 1'
#
loop_
_entity.id
_entity.type
_entity.pdbx_description
1 polymer ?
#
loop_
_entity_poly.entity_id
_entity_poly.type
_entity_poly.pdbx_seq_one_letter_code
_entity_poly.pdbx_strand_id
1 'polypeptide(L)'
;MILLRIFCRALLLLALTAPSVRADDICLGDDEEKAAKAQVTALNKVETSGPPAELFVAYQAIASNDCIDRYDKNVMGRAKASLPKLGRDLAKAAEAKGLLYSSEPVRADGRTSAFRYFEAMGEYNEANRVMLKAAQAKSDDLALFKAAWGVDNGRYGPRDPKSGERQAYVSSLVYRQELQEIASANADRFMKAEERDAQGLSGSAAEVTKATMGSLENLRRAADWMKFLPNGGKPAKVSAEQRGDTVMARPDPMFTQMNARVYYDFAESAKAKEKAAQLDKKMEESGRAAEKASEKVKGAITQQTETDQKKFKDKKADLEKELGF
;
A
#
# COMPACT_ATOMS: atom_id res chain seq x y z
N MET A 1 21.37 -42.32 -67.02
CA MET A 1 21.14 -40.87 -66.78
C MET A 1 19.70 -40.38 -67.06
N ILE A 2 18.68 -41.25 -67.11
CA ILE A 2 17.27 -40.84 -67.33
C ILE A 2 16.40 -41.07 -66.08
N LEU A 3 16.73 -42.06 -65.23
CA LEU A 3 15.99 -42.35 -64.00
C LEU A 3 16.18 -41.32 -62.87
N LEU A 4 17.30 -40.58 -62.84
CA LEU A 4 17.55 -39.58 -61.79
C LEU A 4 16.74 -38.27 -61.97
N ARG A 5 16.23 -38.01 -63.18
CA ARG A 5 15.45 -36.78 -63.48
C ARG A 5 13.95 -36.92 -63.22
N ILE A 6 13.43 -38.14 -63.11
CA ILE A 6 12.01 -38.40 -62.84
C ILE A 6 11.72 -38.32 -61.33
N PHE A 7 12.66 -38.77 -60.49
CA PHE A 7 12.52 -38.69 -59.03
C PHE A 7 12.55 -37.24 -58.49
N CYS A 8 13.31 -36.32 -59.10
CA CYS A 8 13.31 -34.91 -58.68
C CYS A 8 12.03 -34.14 -59.06
N ARG A 9 11.26 -34.58 -60.07
CA ARG A 9 10.00 -33.93 -60.45
C ARG A 9 8.79 -34.42 -59.65
N ALA A 10 8.82 -35.67 -59.16
CA ALA A 10 7.78 -36.17 -58.25
C ALA A 10 7.86 -35.53 -56.86
N LEU A 11 9.07 -35.24 -56.36
CA LEU A 11 9.27 -34.56 -55.07
C LEU A 11 8.91 -33.06 -55.09
N LEU A 12 8.97 -32.40 -56.24
CA LEU A 12 8.55 -30.99 -56.39
C LEU A 12 7.04 -30.81 -56.57
N LEU A 13 6.30 -31.87 -56.96
CA LEU A 13 4.84 -31.82 -57.09
C LEU A 13 4.10 -32.25 -55.80
N LEU A 14 4.76 -32.96 -54.89
CA LEU A 14 4.22 -33.30 -53.57
C LEU A 14 4.33 -32.15 -52.54
N ALA A 15 5.04 -31.08 -52.85
CA ALA A 15 5.10 -29.88 -52.00
C ALA A 15 3.91 -28.91 -52.21
N LEU A 16 3.03 -29.16 -53.19
CA LEU A 16 1.93 -28.26 -53.57
C LEU A 16 0.52 -28.74 -53.18
N THR A 17 0.41 -29.83 -52.41
CA THR A 17 -0.90 -30.33 -51.90
C THR A 17 -0.88 -30.70 -50.42
N ALA A 18 0.14 -30.27 -49.67
CA ALA A 18 -0.05 -30.18 -48.23
C ALA A 18 -1.03 -29.03 -47.97
N PRO A 19 -2.16 -29.23 -47.28
CA PRO A 19 -2.93 -28.10 -46.78
C PRO A 19 -1.95 -27.27 -45.97
N SER A 20 -1.91 -25.96 -46.24
CA SER A 20 -1.16 -25.02 -45.42
C SER A 20 -1.74 -25.08 -44.02
N VAL A 21 -1.22 -25.99 -43.18
CA VAL A 21 -1.46 -25.98 -41.74
C VAL A 21 -0.77 -24.72 -41.28
N ARG A 22 -1.55 -23.65 -41.14
CA ARG A 22 -1.14 -22.47 -40.37
C ARG A 22 -0.91 -22.97 -38.96
N ALA A 23 0.35 -23.26 -38.64
CA ALA A 23 0.79 -23.19 -37.26
C ALA A 23 0.38 -21.80 -36.74
N ASP A 24 -0.28 -21.79 -35.59
CA ASP A 24 -0.74 -20.61 -34.83
C ASP A 24 -2.17 -20.11 -35.10
N ASP A 25 -3.10 -20.99 -35.48
CA ASP A 25 -4.52 -20.73 -35.18
C ASP A 25 -4.86 -21.44 -33.87
N ILE A 26 -4.79 -20.69 -32.76
CA ILE A 26 -4.94 -21.20 -31.38
C ILE A 26 -6.31 -21.85 -31.12
N CYS A 27 -7.25 -21.73 -32.07
CA CYS A 27 -8.62 -22.23 -31.97
C CYS A 27 -8.88 -23.41 -32.92
N LEU A 28 -7.86 -24.21 -33.24
CA LEU A 28 -7.97 -25.38 -34.12
C LEU A 28 -7.72 -26.73 -33.43
N GLY A 29 -7.33 -26.75 -32.15
CA GLY A 29 -7.14 -28.00 -31.43
C GLY A 29 -8.44 -28.58 -30.88
N ASP A 30 -8.47 -29.90 -30.75
CA ASP A 30 -9.62 -30.65 -30.24
C ASP A 30 -9.96 -30.26 -28.78
N ASP A 31 -8.94 -29.89 -28.00
CA ASP A 31 -9.11 -29.46 -26.60
C ASP A 31 -9.77 -28.09 -26.51
N GLU A 32 -9.43 -27.15 -27.40
CA GLU A 32 -10.03 -25.82 -27.47
C GLU A 32 -11.49 -25.89 -27.95
N GLU A 33 -11.79 -26.76 -28.92
CA GLU A 33 -13.16 -27.04 -29.34
C GLU A 33 -14.00 -27.61 -28.18
N LYS A 34 -13.45 -28.60 -27.47
CA LYS A 34 -14.12 -29.22 -26.32
C LYS A 34 -14.35 -28.23 -25.20
N ALA A 35 -13.36 -27.39 -24.89
CA ALA A 35 -13.48 -26.34 -23.88
C ALA A 35 -14.53 -25.28 -24.28
N ALA A 36 -14.53 -24.84 -25.53
CA ALA A 36 -15.51 -23.90 -26.07
C ALA A 36 -16.94 -24.45 -25.97
N LYS A 37 -17.16 -25.69 -26.40
CA LYS A 37 -18.47 -26.37 -26.29
C LYS A 37 -18.92 -26.56 -24.84
N ALA A 38 -17.99 -26.86 -23.92
CA ALA A 38 -18.29 -26.97 -22.50
C ALA A 38 -18.74 -25.62 -21.92
N GLN A 39 -18.09 -24.50 -22.30
CA GLN A 39 -18.49 -23.15 -21.87
C GLN A 39 -19.87 -22.75 -22.42
N VAL A 40 -20.16 -23.06 -23.69
CA VAL A 40 -21.49 -22.84 -24.29
C VAL A 40 -22.56 -23.65 -23.53
N THR A 41 -22.28 -24.91 -23.23
CA THR A 41 -23.20 -25.78 -22.47
C THR A 41 -23.44 -25.23 -21.06
N ALA A 42 -22.38 -24.79 -20.38
CA ALA A 42 -22.48 -24.16 -19.07
C ALA A 42 -23.31 -22.87 -19.13
N LEU A 43 -23.09 -22.02 -20.14
CA LEU A 43 -23.90 -20.82 -20.33
C LEU A 43 -25.37 -21.15 -20.50
N ASN A 44 -25.74 -22.07 -21.39
CA ASN A 44 -27.13 -22.43 -21.64
C ASN A 44 -27.84 -22.93 -20.37
N LYS A 45 -27.12 -23.65 -19.49
CA LYS A 45 -27.62 -24.09 -18.19
C LYS A 45 -27.87 -22.92 -17.24
N VAL A 46 -26.97 -21.94 -17.21
CA VAL A 46 -27.10 -20.76 -16.34
C VAL A 46 -28.16 -19.79 -16.88
N GLU A 47 -28.34 -19.69 -18.19
CA GLU A 47 -29.42 -18.89 -18.81
C GLU A 47 -30.83 -19.38 -18.43
N THR A 48 -31.01 -20.68 -18.22
CA THR A 48 -32.32 -21.27 -17.93
C THR A 48 -32.74 -21.14 -16.47
N SER A 49 -31.80 -21.26 -15.53
CA SER A 49 -32.13 -21.31 -14.10
C SER A 49 -31.10 -20.67 -13.18
N GLY A 50 -30.05 -20.07 -13.72
CA GLY A 50 -28.97 -19.49 -12.94
C GLY A 50 -29.33 -18.12 -12.35
N PRO A 51 -28.77 -17.76 -11.18
CA PRO A 51 -28.92 -16.41 -10.65
C PRO A 51 -28.21 -15.38 -11.56
N PRO A 52 -28.67 -14.12 -11.59
CA PRO A 52 -28.11 -13.09 -12.48
C PRO A 52 -26.59 -12.88 -12.35
N ALA A 53 -26.03 -13.06 -11.16
CA ALA A 53 -24.60 -12.92 -10.91
C ALA A 53 -23.76 -14.04 -11.55
N GLU A 54 -24.23 -15.29 -11.49
CA GLU A 54 -23.57 -16.42 -12.17
C GLU A 54 -23.69 -16.28 -13.69
N LEU A 55 -24.85 -15.78 -14.17
CA LEU A 55 -25.05 -15.48 -15.59
C LEU A 55 -24.06 -14.43 -16.10
N PHE A 56 -23.75 -13.42 -15.29
CA PHE A 56 -22.74 -12.41 -15.63
C PHE A 56 -21.36 -13.04 -15.83
N VAL A 57 -20.93 -13.94 -14.94
CA VAL A 57 -19.64 -14.64 -15.06
C VAL A 57 -19.61 -15.53 -16.31
N ALA A 58 -20.70 -16.26 -16.57
CA ALA A 58 -20.82 -17.10 -17.77
C ALA A 58 -20.74 -16.28 -19.07
N TYR A 59 -21.45 -15.14 -19.14
CA TYR A 59 -21.35 -14.25 -20.29
C TYR A 59 -19.97 -13.61 -20.43
N GLN A 60 -19.32 -13.24 -19.33
CA GLN A 60 -17.96 -12.69 -19.38
C GLN A 60 -16.96 -13.72 -19.92
N ALA A 61 -17.04 -14.97 -19.45
CA ALA A 61 -16.17 -16.05 -19.94
C ALA A 61 -16.33 -16.27 -21.44
N ILE A 62 -17.56 -16.24 -21.95
CA ILE A 62 -17.86 -16.33 -23.40
C ILE A 62 -17.32 -15.11 -24.15
N ALA A 63 -17.53 -13.89 -23.63
CA ALA A 63 -17.13 -12.66 -24.31
C ALA A 63 -15.61 -12.46 -24.38
N SER A 64 -14.87 -13.08 -23.45
CA SER A 64 -13.39 -13.04 -23.38
C SER A 64 -12.70 -14.23 -24.05
N ASN A 65 -13.45 -15.19 -24.57
CA ASN A 65 -12.88 -16.34 -25.27
C ASN A 65 -12.91 -16.11 -26.79
N ASP A 66 -11.74 -15.84 -27.34
CA ASP A 66 -11.54 -15.53 -28.77
C ASP A 66 -11.89 -16.72 -29.70
N CYS A 67 -11.94 -17.94 -29.17
CA CYS A 67 -12.29 -19.14 -29.94
C CYS A 67 -13.80 -19.38 -30.06
N ILE A 68 -14.64 -18.79 -29.18
CA ILE A 68 -16.09 -19.04 -29.21
C ILE A 68 -16.72 -18.54 -30.52
N ASP A 69 -16.25 -17.43 -31.11
CA ASP A 69 -16.80 -16.93 -32.39
C ASP A 69 -16.76 -18.01 -33.50
N ARG A 70 -15.73 -18.86 -33.47
CA ARG A 70 -15.53 -19.92 -34.45
C ARG A 70 -16.52 -21.07 -34.30
N TYR A 71 -16.87 -21.42 -33.05
CA TYR A 71 -17.69 -22.60 -32.75
C TYR A 71 -19.17 -22.25 -32.51
N ASP A 72 -19.47 -21.07 -31.96
CA ASP A 72 -20.82 -20.56 -31.77
C ASP A 72 -20.84 -19.02 -31.71
N LYS A 73 -20.78 -18.42 -32.90
CA LYS A 73 -20.88 -16.96 -33.11
C LYS A 73 -22.13 -16.33 -32.50
N ASN A 74 -23.25 -17.06 -32.50
CA ASN A 74 -24.52 -16.54 -32.00
C ASN A 74 -24.49 -16.40 -30.47
N VAL A 75 -23.87 -17.36 -29.79
CA VAL A 75 -23.64 -17.28 -28.33
C VAL A 75 -22.70 -16.13 -27.98
N MET A 76 -21.60 -15.94 -28.72
CA MET A 76 -20.72 -14.79 -28.49
C MET A 76 -21.46 -13.45 -28.69
N GLY A 77 -22.22 -13.31 -29.77
CA GLY A 77 -23.00 -12.10 -30.06
C GLY A 77 -24.01 -11.79 -28.95
N ARG A 78 -24.74 -12.81 -28.49
CA ARG A 78 -25.71 -12.69 -27.39
C ARG A 78 -25.06 -12.33 -26.06
N ALA A 79 -23.91 -12.94 -25.72
CA ALA A 79 -23.16 -12.61 -24.52
C ALA A 79 -22.69 -11.14 -24.54
N LYS A 80 -22.07 -10.71 -25.65
CA LYS A 80 -21.61 -9.32 -25.82
C LYS A 80 -22.76 -8.30 -25.76
N ALA A 81 -23.94 -8.64 -26.30
CA ALA A 81 -25.11 -7.77 -26.25
C ALA A 81 -25.74 -7.68 -24.84
N SER A 82 -25.75 -8.78 -24.08
CA SER A 82 -26.47 -8.88 -22.81
C SER A 82 -25.62 -8.46 -21.60
N LEU A 83 -24.31 -8.67 -21.66
CA LEU A 83 -23.37 -8.42 -20.57
C LEU A 83 -23.43 -6.98 -20.02
N PRO A 84 -23.46 -5.91 -20.84
CA PRO A 84 -23.45 -4.55 -20.32
C PRO A 84 -24.69 -4.20 -19.49
N LYS A 85 -25.89 -4.64 -19.91
CA LYS A 85 -27.12 -4.36 -19.16
C LYS A 85 -27.12 -5.14 -17.84
N LEU A 86 -26.83 -6.44 -17.90
CA LEU A 86 -26.79 -7.31 -16.73
C LEU A 86 -25.79 -6.81 -15.68
N GLY A 87 -24.57 -6.47 -16.12
CA GLY A 87 -23.53 -5.97 -15.22
C GLY A 87 -23.89 -4.62 -14.60
N ARG A 88 -24.53 -3.70 -15.33
CA ARG A 88 -25.02 -2.42 -14.76
C ARG A 88 -26.12 -2.65 -13.72
N ASP A 89 -27.06 -3.54 -13.98
CA ASP A 89 -28.15 -3.84 -13.05
C ASP A 89 -27.60 -4.48 -11.75
N LEU A 90 -26.64 -5.40 -11.88
CA LEU A 90 -25.91 -5.98 -10.73
C LEU A 90 -25.09 -4.93 -9.97
N ALA A 91 -24.39 -4.04 -10.68
CA ALA A 91 -23.62 -2.96 -10.08
C ALA A 91 -24.51 -2.01 -9.28
N LYS A 92 -25.64 -1.58 -9.85
CA LYS A 92 -26.63 -0.74 -9.16
C LYS A 92 -27.24 -1.44 -7.95
N ALA A 93 -27.54 -2.73 -8.06
CA ALA A 93 -28.04 -3.50 -6.93
C ALA A 93 -27.00 -3.65 -5.80
N ALA A 94 -25.72 -3.83 -6.13
CA ALA A 94 -24.63 -3.85 -5.16
C ALA A 94 -24.44 -2.46 -4.51
N GLU A 95 -24.48 -1.39 -5.30
CA GLU A 95 -24.38 -0.01 -4.82
C GLU A 95 -25.53 0.34 -3.86
N ALA A 96 -26.77 -0.04 -4.19
CA ALA A 96 -27.94 0.16 -3.34
C ALA A 96 -27.84 -0.57 -2.00
N LYS A 97 -27.08 -1.68 -1.94
CA LYS A 97 -26.77 -2.42 -0.71
C LYS A 97 -25.55 -1.87 0.04
N GLY A 98 -24.94 -0.78 -0.43
CA GLY A 98 -23.73 -0.20 0.16
C GLY A 98 -22.45 -0.99 -0.13
N LEU A 99 -22.48 -1.98 -1.04
CA LEU A 99 -21.31 -2.77 -1.44
C LEU A 99 -20.52 -2.02 -2.52
N LEU A 100 -19.93 -0.88 -2.15
CA LEU A 100 -19.31 0.04 -3.10
C LEU A 100 -17.99 -0.50 -3.67
N TYR A 101 -17.09 -0.95 -2.79
CA TYR A 101 -15.74 -1.35 -3.17
C TYR A 101 -15.32 -2.68 -2.53
N SER A 102 -14.52 -3.45 -3.28
CA SER A 102 -13.78 -4.62 -2.83
C SER A 102 -12.45 -4.70 -3.59
N SER A 103 -11.38 -5.11 -2.93
CA SER A 103 -10.10 -5.45 -3.57
C SER A 103 -10.18 -6.75 -4.36
N GLU A 104 -11.12 -7.63 -4.02
CA GLU A 104 -11.27 -8.94 -4.66
C GLU A 104 -11.93 -8.83 -6.04
N PRO A 105 -11.49 -9.65 -7.02
CA PRO A 105 -12.16 -9.75 -8.32
C PRO A 105 -13.58 -10.32 -8.19
N VAL A 106 -14.31 -10.38 -9.31
CA VAL A 106 -15.60 -11.07 -9.38
C VAL A 106 -15.38 -12.55 -9.01
N ARG A 107 -16.09 -13.03 -7.99
CA ARG A 107 -16.01 -14.41 -7.52
C ARG A 107 -16.68 -15.37 -8.52
N ALA A 108 -16.44 -16.67 -8.38
CA ALA A 108 -17.06 -17.69 -9.24
C ALA A 108 -18.61 -17.71 -9.15
N ASP A 109 -19.18 -17.36 -7.99
CA ASP A 109 -20.63 -17.18 -7.80
C ASP A 109 -21.16 -15.83 -8.34
N GLY A 110 -20.27 -15.05 -8.95
CA GLY A 110 -20.54 -13.74 -9.52
C GLY A 110 -20.76 -12.62 -8.52
N ARG A 111 -20.81 -12.87 -7.20
CA ARG A 111 -21.12 -11.83 -6.20
C ARG A 111 -19.89 -10.95 -5.94
N THR A 112 -20.07 -9.64 -6.05
CA THR A 112 -18.99 -8.68 -5.77
C THR A 112 -19.52 -7.27 -5.49
N SER A 113 -18.61 -6.30 -5.39
CA SER A 113 -18.90 -4.87 -5.23
C SER A 113 -19.32 -4.19 -6.54
N ALA A 114 -20.02 -3.07 -6.43
CA ALA A 114 -20.42 -2.24 -7.57
C ALA A 114 -19.22 -1.81 -8.42
N PHE A 115 -18.12 -1.39 -7.78
CA PHE A 115 -16.85 -1.09 -8.46
C PHE A 115 -16.41 -2.22 -9.39
N ARG A 116 -16.42 -3.46 -8.90
CA ARG A 116 -15.92 -4.63 -9.65
C ARG A 116 -16.78 -5.02 -10.83
N TYR A 117 -18.10 -4.83 -10.76
CA TYR A 117 -18.95 -5.02 -11.93
C TYR A 117 -18.65 -3.98 -13.02
N PHE A 118 -18.50 -2.70 -12.67
CA PHE A 118 -18.14 -1.68 -13.64
C PHE A 118 -16.73 -1.89 -14.22
N GLU A 119 -15.76 -2.30 -13.40
CA GLU A 119 -14.42 -2.70 -13.87
C GLU A 119 -14.47 -3.85 -14.88
N ALA A 120 -15.24 -4.90 -14.56
CA ALA A 120 -15.38 -6.07 -15.40
C ALA A 120 -16.00 -5.77 -16.77
N MET A 121 -16.81 -4.72 -16.86
CA MET A 121 -17.39 -4.22 -18.12
C MET A 121 -16.50 -3.20 -18.85
N GLY A 122 -15.40 -2.76 -18.25
CA GLY A 122 -14.59 -1.66 -18.78
C GLY A 122 -15.27 -0.29 -18.69
N GLU A 123 -16.32 -0.15 -17.88
CA GLU A 123 -17.02 1.12 -17.65
C GLU A 123 -16.30 1.96 -16.58
N TYR A 124 -15.04 2.33 -16.87
CA TYR A 124 -14.14 2.93 -15.87
C TYR A 124 -14.65 4.24 -15.27
N ASN A 125 -15.44 5.02 -16.02
CA ASN A 125 -16.04 6.25 -15.49
C ASN A 125 -17.04 5.96 -14.35
N GLU A 126 -17.88 4.93 -14.51
CA GLU A 126 -18.80 4.51 -13.44
C GLU A 126 -18.07 3.82 -12.30
N ALA A 127 -17.04 3.02 -12.60
CA ALA A 127 -16.18 2.44 -11.58
C ALA A 127 -15.51 3.54 -10.73
N ASN A 128 -15.01 4.60 -11.36
CA ASN A 128 -14.44 5.77 -10.69
C ASN A 128 -15.47 6.50 -9.84
N ARG A 129 -16.69 6.72 -10.35
CA ARG A 129 -17.76 7.34 -9.56
C ARG A 129 -18.03 6.57 -8.27
N VAL A 130 -18.17 5.24 -8.37
CA VAL A 130 -18.42 4.37 -7.20
C VAL A 130 -17.22 4.32 -6.25
N MET A 131 -16.00 4.25 -6.79
CA MET A 131 -14.77 4.29 -5.99
C MET A 131 -14.67 5.61 -5.21
N LEU A 132 -14.93 6.75 -5.86
CA LEU A 132 -14.92 8.05 -5.21
C LEU A 132 -15.97 8.11 -4.10
N LYS A 133 -17.18 7.62 -4.37
CA LYS A 133 -18.25 7.51 -3.37
C LYS A 133 -17.81 6.65 -2.16
N ALA A 134 -17.09 5.55 -2.39
CA ALA A 134 -16.54 4.73 -1.33
C ALA A 134 -15.47 5.48 -0.51
N ALA A 135 -14.55 6.17 -1.20
CA ALA A 135 -13.50 6.97 -0.56
C ALA A 135 -14.09 8.13 0.25
N GLN A 136 -15.14 8.81 -0.24
CA GLN A 136 -15.85 9.85 0.49
C GLN A 136 -16.58 9.32 1.72
N ALA A 137 -17.23 8.15 1.61
CA ALA A 137 -17.93 7.52 2.73
C ALA A 137 -17.00 7.06 3.87
N LYS A 138 -15.74 6.75 3.55
CA LYS A 138 -14.68 6.39 4.50
C LYS A 138 -13.46 7.28 4.28
N SER A 139 -13.67 8.59 4.41
CA SER A 139 -12.67 9.60 4.04
C SER A 139 -11.35 9.52 4.80
N ASP A 140 -11.31 8.86 5.95
CA ASP A 140 -10.12 8.66 6.78
C ASP A 140 -9.42 7.31 6.54
N ASP A 141 -9.97 6.44 5.70
CA ASP A 141 -9.36 5.18 5.31
C ASP A 141 -8.28 5.42 4.22
N LEU A 142 -7.04 5.55 4.68
CA LEU A 142 -5.89 5.76 3.81
C LEU A 142 -5.65 4.60 2.82
N ALA A 143 -6.01 3.36 3.18
CA ALA A 143 -5.83 2.21 2.30
C ALA A 143 -6.82 2.25 1.13
N LEU A 144 -8.09 2.54 1.43
CA LEU A 144 -9.10 2.78 0.40
C LEU A 144 -8.75 3.97 -0.48
N PHE A 145 -8.28 5.07 0.11
CA PHE A 145 -7.81 6.23 -0.64
C PHE A 145 -6.67 5.89 -1.60
N LYS A 146 -5.68 5.12 -1.15
CA LYS A 146 -4.57 4.66 -2.01
C LYS A 146 -5.06 3.83 -3.18
N ALA A 147 -6.06 2.95 -2.96
CA ALA A 147 -6.69 2.20 -4.02
C ALA A 147 -7.41 3.12 -5.03
N ALA A 148 -8.12 4.13 -4.55
CA ALA A 148 -8.77 5.13 -5.39
C ALA A 148 -7.77 5.98 -6.18
N TRP A 149 -6.64 6.35 -5.57
CA TRP A 149 -5.57 7.11 -6.22
C TRP A 149 -4.86 6.31 -7.31
N GLY A 150 -4.63 5.02 -7.07
CA GLY A 150 -3.97 4.09 -8.00
C GLY A 150 -4.91 3.42 -9.00
N VAL A 151 -6.17 3.86 -9.12
CA VAL A 151 -7.22 3.13 -9.83
C VAL A 151 -6.95 2.97 -11.34
N ASP A 152 -6.13 3.84 -11.92
CA ASP A 152 -5.77 3.78 -13.36
C ASP A 152 -4.75 2.68 -13.67
N ASN A 153 -4.06 2.15 -12.66
CA ASN A 153 -3.00 1.18 -12.85
C ASN A 153 -3.54 -0.11 -13.50
N GLY A 154 -3.02 -0.43 -14.68
CA GLY A 154 -3.42 -1.62 -15.44
C GLY A 154 -4.73 -1.45 -16.24
N ARG A 155 -5.34 -0.27 -16.24
CA ARG A 155 -6.49 0.03 -17.10
C ARG A 155 -6.03 0.53 -18.47
N TYR A 156 -6.74 0.10 -19.50
CA TYR A 156 -6.48 0.46 -20.88
C TYR A 156 -7.78 0.88 -21.56
N GLY A 157 -7.69 1.94 -22.36
CA GLY A 157 -8.78 2.37 -23.23
C GLY A 157 -9.05 1.38 -24.38
N PRO A 158 -10.06 1.67 -25.20
CA PRO A 158 -10.35 0.89 -26.39
C PRO A 158 -9.14 0.86 -27.33
N ARG A 159 -9.00 -0.25 -28.07
CA ARG A 159 -7.95 -0.43 -29.07
C ARG A 159 -8.14 0.57 -30.21
N ASP A 160 -7.09 1.30 -30.55
CA ASP A 160 -7.11 2.22 -31.68
C ASP A 160 -7.35 1.43 -32.98
N PRO A 161 -8.35 1.77 -33.80
CA PRO A 161 -8.69 1.01 -34.99
C PRO A 161 -7.68 1.17 -36.14
N LYS A 162 -6.80 2.17 -36.10
CA LYS A 162 -5.76 2.42 -37.11
C LYS A 162 -4.41 1.82 -36.72
N SER A 163 -3.97 2.01 -35.47
CA SER A 163 -2.66 1.52 -35.00
C SER A 163 -2.75 0.15 -34.34
N GLY A 164 -3.93 -0.26 -33.87
CA GLY A 164 -4.08 -1.47 -33.08
C GLY A 164 -3.46 -1.37 -31.69
N GLU A 165 -3.03 -0.19 -31.24
CA GLU A 165 -2.46 0.01 -29.90
C GLU A 165 -3.56 0.33 -28.88
N ARG A 166 -3.29 0.06 -27.60
CA ARG A 166 -4.16 0.48 -26.49
C ARG A 166 -3.46 1.58 -25.71
N GLN A 167 -4.13 2.71 -25.55
CA GLN A 167 -3.65 3.77 -24.67
C GLN A 167 -3.99 3.43 -23.21
N ALA A 168 -3.09 3.79 -22.29
CA ALA A 168 -3.38 3.70 -20.86
C ALA A 168 -4.59 4.58 -20.54
N TYR A 169 -5.51 4.07 -19.73
CA TYR A 169 -6.63 4.87 -19.27
C TYR A 169 -6.13 5.90 -18.25
N VAL A 170 -6.63 7.13 -18.36
CA VAL A 170 -6.35 8.20 -17.42
C VAL A 170 -7.68 8.72 -16.88
N SER A 171 -7.85 8.67 -15.56
CA SER A 171 -9.01 9.22 -14.88
C SER A 171 -9.18 10.71 -15.17
N SER A 172 -10.43 11.18 -15.18
CA SER A 172 -10.74 12.59 -15.43
C SER A 172 -10.09 13.53 -14.40
N LEU A 173 -9.86 14.78 -14.79
CA LEU A 173 -9.33 15.81 -13.89
C LEU A 173 -10.23 16.01 -12.67
N VAL A 174 -11.55 15.95 -12.86
CA VAL A 174 -12.53 16.09 -11.77
C VAL A 174 -12.35 14.99 -10.72
N TYR A 175 -12.19 13.73 -11.14
CA TYR A 175 -11.92 12.62 -10.21
C TYR A 175 -10.62 12.83 -9.41
N ARG A 176 -9.57 13.34 -10.08
CA ARG A 176 -8.28 13.63 -9.43
C ARG A 176 -8.38 14.78 -8.43
N GLN A 177 -9.12 15.84 -8.76
CA GLN A 177 -9.35 16.98 -7.88
C GLN A 177 -10.09 16.57 -6.61
N GLU A 178 -11.16 15.78 -6.74
CA GLU A 178 -11.93 15.27 -5.59
C GLU A 178 -11.07 14.42 -4.63
N LEU A 179 -10.16 13.59 -5.17
CA LEU A 179 -9.20 12.86 -4.34
C LEU A 179 -8.18 13.81 -3.67
N GLN A 180 -7.73 14.84 -4.36
CA GLN A 180 -6.85 15.85 -3.75
C GLN A 180 -7.56 16.59 -2.61
N GLU A 181 -8.85 16.89 -2.73
CA GLU A 181 -9.64 17.52 -1.67
C GLU A 181 -9.75 16.61 -0.43
N ILE A 182 -10.03 15.31 -0.62
CA ILE A 182 -10.02 14.34 0.49
C ILE A 182 -8.65 14.29 1.17
N ALA A 183 -7.57 14.26 0.39
CA ALA A 183 -6.22 14.23 0.93
C ALA A 183 -5.87 15.53 1.69
N SER A 184 -6.24 16.70 1.14
CA SER A 184 -6.04 18.00 1.78
C SER A 184 -6.80 18.10 3.09
N ALA A 185 -8.08 17.72 3.10
CA ALA A 185 -8.91 17.78 4.30
C ALA A 185 -8.37 16.89 5.44
N ASN A 186 -7.88 15.69 5.11
CA ASN A 186 -7.27 14.80 6.10
C ASN A 186 -5.91 15.33 6.58
N ALA A 187 -5.05 15.79 5.67
CA ALA A 187 -3.78 16.40 6.02
C ALA A 187 -3.97 17.59 6.97
N ASP A 188 -4.88 18.50 6.63
CA ASP A 188 -5.20 19.67 7.46
C ASP A 188 -5.78 19.29 8.82
N ARG A 189 -6.64 18.26 8.86
CA ARG A 189 -7.18 17.72 10.12
C ARG A 189 -6.07 17.25 11.04
N PHE A 190 -5.10 16.48 10.51
CA PHE A 190 -3.97 15.98 11.31
C PHE A 190 -2.98 17.09 11.69
N MET A 191 -2.71 18.06 10.82
CA MET A 191 -1.89 19.23 11.17
C MET A 191 -2.53 20.06 12.28
N LYS A 192 -3.85 20.28 12.25
CA LYS A 192 -4.56 20.99 13.33
C LYS A 192 -4.59 20.19 14.64
N ALA A 193 -4.67 18.86 14.56
CA ALA A 193 -4.58 18.01 15.75
C ALA A 193 -3.17 18.05 16.35
N GLU A 194 -2.14 18.01 15.51
CA GLU A 194 -0.75 18.19 15.89
C GLU A 194 -0.52 19.50 16.63
N GLU A 195 -1.02 20.62 16.11
CA GLU A 195 -0.83 21.93 16.73
C GLU A 195 -1.37 21.98 18.16
N ARG A 196 -2.48 21.27 18.42
CA ARG A 196 -3.06 21.15 19.77
C ARG A 196 -2.18 20.31 20.68
N ASP A 197 -1.71 19.15 20.20
CA ASP A 197 -0.81 18.30 20.97
C ASP A 197 0.51 19.01 21.28
N ALA A 198 1.02 19.79 20.33
CA ALA A 198 2.27 20.53 20.46
C ALA A 198 2.23 21.63 21.55
N GLN A 199 1.05 22.07 21.98
CA GLN A 199 0.92 23.03 23.08
C GLN A 199 1.52 22.50 24.38
N GLY A 200 1.52 21.18 24.60
CA GLY A 200 2.11 20.56 25.78
C GLY A 200 3.64 20.52 25.78
N LEU A 201 4.32 20.89 24.68
CA LEU A 201 5.79 20.87 24.59
C LEU A 201 6.46 21.94 25.48
N SER A 202 5.71 22.94 25.94
CA SER A 202 6.18 23.94 26.91
C SER A 202 5.85 23.59 28.37
N GLY A 203 5.14 22.48 28.61
CA GLY A 203 4.71 22.04 29.94
C GLY A 203 5.81 21.37 30.78
N SER A 204 5.40 20.60 31.77
CA SER A 204 6.26 19.73 32.59
C SER A 204 6.90 18.61 31.77
N ALA A 205 7.93 17.94 32.30
CA ALA A 205 8.60 16.85 31.59
C ALA A 205 7.66 15.71 31.16
N ALA A 206 6.69 15.35 32.01
CA ALA A 206 5.67 14.35 31.69
C ALA A 206 4.73 14.81 30.55
N GLU A 207 4.34 16.08 30.55
CA GLU A 207 3.52 16.67 29.49
C GLU A 207 4.27 16.74 28.16
N VAL A 208 5.56 17.07 28.18
CA VAL A 208 6.38 17.10 26.96
C VAL A 208 6.46 15.72 26.33
N THR A 209 6.68 14.66 27.09
CA THR A 209 6.72 13.30 26.53
C THR A 209 5.38 12.94 25.87
N LYS A 210 4.26 13.23 26.53
CA LYS A 210 2.92 12.98 25.97
C LYS A 210 2.66 13.81 24.70
N ALA A 211 2.97 15.10 24.75
CA ALA A 211 2.84 16.03 23.63
C ALA A 211 3.70 15.59 22.44
N THR A 212 4.93 15.15 22.69
CA THR A 212 5.83 14.62 21.65
C THR A 212 5.25 13.41 20.95
N MET A 213 4.69 12.46 21.70
CA MET A 213 4.07 11.27 21.09
C MET A 213 2.88 11.65 20.20
N GLY A 214 1.95 12.48 20.71
CA GLY A 214 0.75 12.89 19.97
C GLY A 214 1.05 13.75 18.74
N SER A 215 1.86 14.81 18.91
CA SER A 215 2.23 15.69 17.80
C SER A 215 2.99 14.93 16.72
N LEU A 216 3.99 14.10 17.06
CA LEU A 216 4.75 13.35 16.06
C LEU A 216 3.90 12.31 15.31
N GLU A 217 2.97 11.64 16.00
CA GLU A 217 2.02 10.74 15.34
C GLU A 217 1.14 11.49 14.34
N ASN A 218 0.61 12.65 14.73
CA ASN A 218 -0.21 13.48 13.86
C ASN A 218 0.59 14.04 12.68
N LEU A 219 1.85 14.43 12.85
CA LEU A 219 2.74 14.83 11.75
C LEU A 219 2.98 13.70 10.76
N ARG A 220 3.19 12.47 11.23
CA ARG A 220 3.35 11.30 10.36
C ARG A 220 2.09 11.02 9.55
N ARG A 221 0.93 11.01 10.22
CA ARG A 221 -0.37 10.82 9.55
C ARG A 221 -0.65 11.94 8.56
N ALA A 222 -0.40 13.19 8.91
CA ALA A 222 -0.50 14.33 7.98
C ALA A 222 0.40 14.12 6.75
N ALA A 223 1.67 13.76 6.96
CA ALA A 223 2.62 13.52 5.89
C ALA A 223 2.20 12.37 4.95
N ASP A 224 1.57 11.31 5.49
CA ASP A 224 1.06 10.21 4.68
C ASP A 224 -0.04 10.65 3.70
N TRP A 225 -0.90 11.58 4.11
CA TRP A 225 -1.91 12.19 3.24
C TRP A 225 -1.31 13.24 2.30
N MET A 226 -0.36 14.05 2.78
CA MET A 226 0.27 15.09 1.97
C MET A 226 1.10 14.52 0.80
N LYS A 227 1.46 13.23 0.79
CA LYS A 227 2.11 12.55 -0.36
C LYS A 227 1.32 12.68 -1.66
N PHE A 228 0.00 12.92 -1.57
CA PHE A 228 -0.89 13.05 -2.72
C PHE A 228 -1.14 14.51 -3.12
N LEU A 229 -0.44 15.47 -2.49
CA LEU A 229 -0.54 16.90 -2.73
C LEU A 229 0.77 17.45 -3.33
N PRO A 230 0.74 18.61 -4.02
CA PRO A 230 1.91 19.16 -4.73
C PRO A 230 3.19 19.34 -3.89
N ASN A 231 3.04 19.67 -2.60
CA ASN A 231 4.17 19.93 -1.71
C ASN A 231 4.70 18.67 -1.01
N GLY A 232 4.03 17.53 -1.16
CA GLY A 232 4.35 16.32 -0.41
C GLY A 232 4.31 16.54 1.11
N GLY A 233 4.97 15.66 1.86
CA GLY A 233 5.09 15.79 3.32
C GLY A 233 5.99 16.93 3.83
N LYS A 234 6.43 17.88 2.98
CA LYS A 234 7.34 18.97 3.39
C LYS A 234 6.77 19.83 4.55
N PRO A 235 5.49 20.26 4.55
CA PRO A 235 4.96 21.08 5.65
C PRO A 235 5.02 20.37 7.01
N ALA A 236 4.69 19.08 7.05
CA ALA A 236 4.79 18.27 8.26
C ALA A 236 6.25 18.13 8.73
N LYS A 237 7.20 17.94 7.81
CA LYS A 237 8.64 17.86 8.13
C LYS A 237 9.21 19.17 8.67
N VAL A 238 8.81 20.31 8.10
CA VAL A 238 9.19 21.64 8.61
C VAL A 238 8.63 21.85 10.02
N SER A 239 7.37 21.47 10.23
CA SER A 239 6.72 21.58 11.55
C SER A 239 7.45 20.72 12.59
N ALA A 240 7.86 19.50 12.24
CA ALA A 240 8.68 18.67 13.12
C ALA A 240 10.01 19.35 13.50
N GLU A 241 10.75 19.92 12.54
CA GLU A 241 11.99 20.65 12.88
C GLU A 241 11.71 21.77 13.88
N GLN A 242 10.63 22.53 13.70
CA GLN A 242 10.21 23.59 14.63
C GLN A 242 9.84 23.04 16.02
N ARG A 243 9.21 21.86 16.12
CA ARG A 243 8.90 21.22 17.41
C ARG A 243 10.17 20.73 18.11
N GLY A 244 11.12 20.16 17.36
CA GLY A 244 12.44 19.81 17.88
C GLY A 244 13.15 21.04 18.46
N ASP A 245 13.12 22.17 17.75
CA ASP A 245 13.70 23.44 18.19
C ASP A 245 13.01 23.95 19.48
N THR A 246 11.68 23.82 19.56
CA THR A 246 10.89 24.21 20.73
C THR A 246 11.29 23.41 21.97
N VAL A 247 11.44 22.08 21.83
CA VAL A 247 11.86 21.21 22.95
C VAL A 247 13.29 21.54 23.40
N MET A 248 14.19 21.86 22.46
CA MET A 248 15.58 22.20 22.76
C MET A 248 15.76 23.58 23.42
N ALA A 249 14.81 24.50 23.23
CA ALA A 249 14.85 25.82 23.83
C ALA A 249 14.43 25.83 25.33
N ARG A 250 14.05 24.68 25.89
CA ARG A 250 13.59 24.58 27.28
C ARG A 250 14.74 24.76 28.28
N PRO A 251 14.48 25.32 29.49
CA PRO A 251 15.51 25.56 30.50
C PRO A 251 16.20 24.29 31.04
N ASP A 252 15.49 23.16 31.09
CA ASP A 252 16.03 21.86 31.48
C ASP A 252 15.96 20.86 30.30
N PRO A 253 16.88 20.98 29.33
CA PRO A 253 16.83 20.16 28.13
C PRO A 253 17.31 18.73 28.38
N MET A 254 18.07 18.46 29.46
CA MET A 254 18.71 17.15 29.70
C MET A 254 17.71 15.99 29.68
N PHE A 255 16.53 16.17 30.28
CA PHE A 255 15.50 15.13 30.33
C PHE A 255 14.59 15.08 29.09
N THR A 256 14.72 16.03 28.15
CA THR A 256 13.87 16.09 26.95
C THR A 256 14.62 16.13 25.62
N GLN A 257 15.95 15.97 25.62
CA GLN A 257 16.76 15.83 24.41
C GLN A 257 16.27 14.68 23.50
N MET A 258 15.86 13.55 24.08
CA MET A 258 15.31 12.43 23.31
C MET A 258 14.02 12.81 22.57
N ASN A 259 13.18 13.66 23.18
CA ASN A 259 11.95 14.15 22.56
C ASN A 259 12.25 15.08 21.37
N ALA A 260 13.30 15.90 21.43
CA ALA A 260 13.73 16.72 20.30
C ALA A 260 14.31 15.87 19.16
N ARG A 261 15.10 14.84 19.50
CA ARG A 261 15.73 13.93 18.54
C ARG A 261 14.70 13.28 17.61
N VAL A 262 13.61 12.73 18.17
CA VAL A 262 12.60 12.04 17.35
C VAL A 262 11.89 12.95 16.34
N TYR A 263 11.79 14.25 16.64
CA TYR A 263 11.31 15.23 15.67
C TYR A 263 12.31 15.50 14.56
N TYR A 264 13.59 15.65 14.89
CA TYR A 264 14.63 15.87 13.90
C TYR A 264 14.80 14.66 12.97
N ASP A 265 14.72 13.44 13.50
CA ASP A 265 14.74 12.21 12.73
C ASP A 265 13.63 12.18 11.67
N PHE A 266 12.42 12.63 12.03
CA PHE A 266 11.29 12.70 11.10
C PHE A 266 11.38 13.87 10.12
N ALA A 267 11.95 15.01 10.54
CA ALA A 267 12.10 16.19 9.68
C ALA A 267 13.04 15.93 8.48
N GLU A 268 14.06 15.08 8.66
CA GLU A 268 15.00 14.62 7.62
C GLU A 268 15.76 15.73 6.86
N SER A 269 15.62 17.01 7.24
CA SER A 269 16.37 18.12 6.67
C SER A 269 17.86 18.00 7.03
N ALA A 270 18.76 18.58 6.23
CA ALA A 270 20.20 18.53 6.54
C ALA A 270 20.49 19.12 7.92
N LYS A 271 19.82 20.22 8.26
CA LYS A 271 19.90 20.88 9.58
C LYS A 271 19.34 20.01 10.70
N ALA A 272 18.22 19.34 10.49
CA ALA A 272 17.66 18.41 11.48
C ALA A 272 18.58 17.22 11.72
N LYS A 273 19.16 16.63 10.65
CA LYS A 273 20.13 15.53 10.77
C LYS A 273 21.38 15.94 11.55
N GLU A 274 21.90 17.14 11.30
CA GLU A 274 23.03 17.67 12.07
C GLU A 274 22.67 17.81 13.56
N LYS A 275 21.50 18.38 13.87
CA LYS A 275 21.01 18.52 15.25
C LYS A 275 20.79 17.17 15.93
N ALA A 276 20.24 16.18 15.24
CA ALA A 276 20.10 14.82 15.75
C ALA A 276 21.46 14.20 16.06
N ALA A 277 22.45 14.34 15.17
CA ALA A 277 23.81 13.85 15.40
C ALA A 277 24.51 14.55 16.58
N GLN A 278 24.31 15.86 16.75
CA GLN A 278 24.81 16.60 17.90
C GLN A 278 24.18 16.10 19.22
N LEU A 279 22.89 15.77 19.20
CA LEU A 279 22.21 15.17 20.35
C LEU A 279 22.75 13.79 20.68
N ASP A 280 22.95 12.93 19.67
CA ASP A 280 23.52 11.60 19.85
C ASP A 280 24.89 11.68 20.52
N LYS A 281 25.77 12.57 20.03
CA LYS A 281 27.07 12.81 20.64
C LYS A 281 26.97 13.27 22.11
N LYS A 282 26.07 14.21 22.42
CA LYS A 282 25.87 14.70 23.81
C LYS A 282 25.33 13.62 24.74
N MET A 283 24.40 12.79 24.25
CA MET A 283 23.84 11.68 25.03
C MET A 283 24.90 10.61 25.29
N GLU A 284 25.74 10.28 24.29
CA GLU A 284 26.89 9.38 24.49
C GLU A 284 27.89 9.92 25.51
N GLU A 285 28.27 11.20 25.40
CA GLU A 285 29.19 11.84 26.34
C GLU A 285 28.63 11.84 27.77
N SER A 286 27.34 12.13 27.92
CA SER A 286 26.64 12.09 29.21
C SER A 286 26.57 10.68 29.78
N GLY A 287 26.31 9.67 28.93
CA GLY A 287 26.33 8.26 29.31
C GLY A 287 27.71 7.81 29.81
N ARG A 288 28.78 8.16 29.07
CA ARG A 288 30.17 7.88 29.48
C ARG A 288 30.55 8.61 30.78
N ALA A 289 30.06 9.83 30.97
CA ALA A 289 30.31 10.58 32.20
C ALA A 289 29.59 9.94 33.41
N ALA A 290 28.35 9.49 33.24
CA ALA A 290 27.60 8.78 34.27
C ALA A 290 28.24 7.43 34.62
N GLU A 291 28.75 6.70 33.63
CA GLU A 291 29.48 5.45 33.83
C GLU A 291 30.75 5.68 34.66
N LYS A 292 31.58 6.68 34.28
CA LYS A 292 32.76 7.06 35.06
C LYS A 292 32.44 7.53 36.48
N ALA A 293 31.32 8.23 36.68
CA ALA A 293 30.88 8.65 38.00
C ALA A 293 30.44 7.45 38.86
N SER A 294 29.70 6.51 38.27
CA SER A 294 29.30 5.24 38.91
C SER A 294 30.53 4.40 39.29
N GLU A 295 31.52 4.28 38.42
CA GLU A 295 32.79 3.60 38.71
C GLU A 295 33.55 4.25 39.87
N LYS A 296 33.62 5.59 39.90
CA LYS A 296 34.24 6.32 41.02
C LYS A 296 33.51 6.09 42.34
N VAL A 297 32.17 6.10 42.34
CA VAL A 297 31.37 5.81 43.55
C VAL A 297 31.60 4.38 44.03
N LYS A 298 31.57 3.40 43.12
CA LYS A 298 31.89 2.00 43.45
C LYS A 298 33.31 1.87 44.03
N GLY A 299 34.30 2.51 43.42
CA GLY A 299 35.68 2.52 43.91
C GLY A 299 35.82 3.14 45.30
N ALA A 300 35.13 4.26 45.56
CA ALA A 300 35.11 4.90 46.88
C ALA A 300 34.48 4.01 47.95
N ILE A 301 33.37 3.32 47.64
CA ILE A 301 32.72 2.36 48.55
C ILE A 301 33.67 1.20 48.85
N THR A 302 34.33 0.63 47.83
CA THR A 302 35.28 -0.48 48.01
C THR A 302 36.46 -0.05 48.90
N GLN A 303 37.08 1.10 48.63
CA GLN A 303 38.19 1.62 49.42
C GLN A 303 37.81 1.92 50.87
N GLN A 304 36.62 2.48 51.10
CA GLN A 304 36.11 2.73 52.45
C GLN A 304 35.89 1.41 53.20
N THR A 305 35.31 0.40 52.54
CA THR A 305 35.08 -0.93 53.11
C THR A 305 36.40 -1.63 53.47
N GLU A 306 37.42 -1.56 52.62
CA GLU A 306 38.75 -2.11 52.88
C GLU A 306 39.44 -1.40 54.06
N THR A 307 39.32 -0.08 54.12
CA THR A 307 39.88 0.74 55.21
C THR A 307 39.21 0.40 56.55
N ASP A 308 37.89 0.23 56.56
CA ASP A 308 37.13 -0.11 57.75
C ASP A 308 37.39 -1.55 58.21
N GLN A 309 37.55 -2.51 57.27
CA GLN A 309 38.00 -3.86 57.59
C GLN A 309 39.40 -3.88 58.23
N LYS A 310 40.33 -3.07 57.71
CA LYS A 310 41.69 -3.00 58.26
C LYS A 310 41.67 -2.43 59.69
N LYS A 311 40.95 -1.32 59.92
CA LYS A 311 40.76 -0.77 61.27
C LYS A 311 40.12 -1.76 62.24
N PHE A 312 39.18 -2.58 61.77
CA PHE A 312 38.57 -3.62 62.59
C PHE A 312 39.56 -4.71 62.96
N LYS A 313 40.39 -5.18 62.01
CA LYS A 313 41.46 -6.16 62.26
C LYS A 313 42.52 -5.62 63.21
N ASP A 314 42.95 -4.38 63.04
CA ASP A 314 43.96 -3.75 63.89
C ASP A 314 43.42 -3.60 65.33
N LYS A 315 42.20 -3.10 65.52
CA LYS A 315 41.55 -3.04 66.83
C LYS A 315 41.35 -4.41 67.47
N LYS A 316 41.02 -5.42 66.67
CA LYS A 316 40.88 -6.80 67.15
C LYS A 316 42.22 -7.35 67.64
N ALA A 317 43.31 -7.13 66.90
CA ALA A 317 44.65 -7.56 67.28
C ALA A 317 45.15 -6.85 68.55
N ASP A 318 44.86 -5.55 68.71
CA ASP A 318 45.17 -4.81 69.93
C ASP A 318 44.40 -5.36 71.13
N LEU A 319 43.10 -5.67 70.96
CA LEU A 319 42.26 -6.31 71.98
C LEU A 319 42.76 -7.71 72.37
N GLU A 320 43.16 -8.54 71.40
CA GLU A 320 43.72 -9.87 71.67
C GLU A 320 45.03 -9.78 72.46
N LYS A 321 45.86 -8.77 72.18
CA LYS A 321 47.12 -8.50 72.89
C LYS A 321 46.92 -7.96 74.31
N GLU A 322 45.90 -7.13 74.54
CA GLU A 322 45.57 -6.61 75.88
C GLU A 322 44.89 -7.67 76.77
N LEU A 323 44.13 -8.60 76.17
CA LEU A 323 43.40 -9.64 76.88
C LEU A 323 44.19 -10.95 77.09
N GLY A 324 45.39 -11.06 76.52
CA GLY A 324 46.32 -12.18 76.79
C GLY A 324 45.96 -13.51 76.13
N PHE A 325 45.32 -13.47 74.95
CA PHE A 325 45.12 -14.65 74.09
C PHE A 325 46.32 -14.87 73.15
#